data_AF-A0A2T6FM57-F1
#
_entry.id   AF-A0A2T6FM57-F1
#
_cell.length_a   1.000
_cell.length_b   1.000
_cell.length_c   1.000
_cell.angle_alpha   90.00
_cell.angle_beta   90.00
_cell.angle_gamma   90.00
#
_symmetry.space_group_name_H-M   'P 1'
#
loop_
_entity.id
_entity.type
_entity.pdbx_description
1 polymer ?
#
loop_
_entity_poly.entity_id
_entity_poly.type
_entity_poly.pdbx_seq_one_letter_code
_entity_poly.pdbx_strand_id
1 'polypeptide(L)'
;MLIFTDGSVDTKTRTGFGAYLAINDMTLPIADLTAKVKLKQFKNTSSTKLELQTLLWALDDVVLLTIEKPMSVTVYSDSQNIIGLPARRSGLEQREYCAHNKKRLNNAEFYQQFFNMIDQLECHIIKVDGHKPGHLKNDVDRIFALVDKASRLALRKFNSM
;
A
#
# COMPACT_ATOMS: atom_id res chain seq x y z
N MET A 1 -15.06 -0.36 1.94
CA MET A 1 -13.90 -0.76 2.77
C MET A 1 -12.89 0.35 2.77
N LEU A 2 -12.21 0.56 3.88
CA LEU A 2 -11.10 1.50 4.02
C LEU A 2 -9.81 0.68 4.19
N ILE A 3 -8.80 0.93 3.36
CA ILE A 3 -7.52 0.25 3.40
C ILE A 3 -6.43 1.29 3.64
N PHE A 4 -5.57 1.06 4.63
CA PHE A 4 -4.39 1.86 4.90
C PHE A 4 -3.17 0.99 4.64
N THR A 5 -2.20 1.47 3.86
CA THR A 5 -1.00 0.69 3.52
C THR A 5 0.24 1.53 3.66
N ASP A 6 1.28 0.97 4.26
CA ASP A 6 2.61 1.56 4.27
C ASP A 6 3.71 0.48 4.32
N GLY A 7 4.96 0.83 4.00
CA GLY A 7 6.08 -0.09 3.98
C GLY A 7 7.40 0.55 4.37
N SER A 8 8.23 -0.21 5.08
CA SER A 8 9.59 0.20 5.45
C SER A 8 10.58 -0.82 4.89
N VAL A 9 11.60 -0.33 4.16
CA VAL A 9 12.62 -1.18 3.51
C VAL A 9 14.02 -0.83 3.98
N ASP A 10 14.85 -1.84 4.22
CA ASP A 10 16.30 -1.69 4.26
C ASP A 10 16.84 -1.79 2.84
N THR A 11 17.37 -0.67 2.32
CA THR A 11 17.84 -0.58 0.94
C THR A 11 19.13 -1.35 0.68
N LYS A 12 19.91 -1.66 1.73
CA LYS A 12 21.16 -2.43 1.62
C LYS A 12 20.85 -3.92 1.48
N THR A 13 19.99 -4.44 2.36
CA THR A 13 19.62 -5.87 2.35
C THR A 13 18.47 -6.18 1.38
N ARG A 14 17.80 -5.14 0.88
CA ARG A 14 16.58 -5.22 0.05
C ARG A 14 15.46 -6.03 0.71
N THR A 15 15.47 -6.07 2.03
CA THR A 15 14.40 -6.65 2.85
C THR A 15 13.51 -5.53 3.36
N GLY A 16 12.20 -5.70 3.23
CA GLY A 16 11.23 -4.72 3.70
C GLY A 16 10.05 -5.38 4.38
N PHE A 17 9.32 -4.59 5.15
CA PHE A 17 8.10 -4.99 5.82
C PHE A 17 6.97 -4.09 5.35
N GLY A 18 5.96 -4.71 4.77
CA GLY A 18 4.70 -4.06 4.44
C GLY A 18 3.73 -4.22 5.60
N ALA A 19 2.97 -3.17 5.86
CA ALA A 19 1.90 -3.15 6.82
C ALA A 19 0.61 -2.69 6.14
N TYR A 20 -0.50 -3.32 6.47
CA TYR A 20 -1.80 -2.78 6.09
C TYR A 20 -2.85 -2.98 7.17
N LEU A 21 -3.90 -2.16 7.10
CA LEU A 21 -5.09 -2.25 7.93
C LEU A 21 -6.31 -2.08 7.03
N ALA A 22 -7.23 -3.06 7.07
CA ALA A 22 -8.51 -3.00 6.36
C ALA A 22 -9.65 -2.93 7.38
N ILE A 23 -10.49 -1.89 7.29
CA ILE A 23 -11.59 -1.62 8.22
C ILE A 23 -12.82 -1.06 7.51
N ASN A 24 -13.97 -1.20 8.13
CA ASN A 24 -15.22 -0.57 7.68
C ASN A 24 -15.61 0.65 8.52
N ASP A 25 -14.95 0.86 9.66
CA ASP A 25 -15.31 1.90 10.62
C ASP A 25 -14.03 2.48 11.26
N MET A 26 -13.83 3.79 11.08
CA MET A 26 -12.71 4.54 11.64
C MET A 26 -12.92 4.92 13.11
N THR A 27 -14.14 4.78 13.64
CA THR A 27 -14.49 5.18 15.03
C THR A 27 -14.08 4.13 16.07
N LEU A 28 -13.62 2.95 15.62
CA LEU A 28 -13.13 1.90 16.50
C LEU A 28 -11.96 2.40 17.37
N PRO A 29 -11.85 1.91 18.62
CA PRO A 29 -10.72 2.24 19.48
C PRO A 29 -9.37 1.94 18.82
N ILE A 30 -8.39 2.83 18.99
CA ILE A 30 -7.04 2.68 18.42
C ILE A 30 -6.39 1.34 18.82
N ALA A 31 -6.65 0.84 20.03
CA ALA A 31 -6.15 -0.45 20.49
C ALA A 31 -6.67 -1.61 19.60
N ASP A 32 -7.96 -1.61 19.29
CA ASP A 32 -8.60 -2.62 18.45
C ASP A 32 -8.11 -2.52 17.00
N LEU A 33 -7.91 -1.29 16.50
CA LEU A 33 -7.32 -1.06 15.18
C LEU A 33 -5.89 -1.55 15.11
N THR A 34 -5.09 -1.31 16.15
CA THR A 34 -3.69 -1.76 16.23
C THR A 34 -3.58 -3.28 16.18
N ALA A 35 -4.48 -3.99 16.88
CA ALA A 35 -4.52 -5.45 16.87
C ALA A 35 -4.89 -6.05 15.49
N LYS A 36 -5.53 -5.26 14.61
CA LYS A 36 -5.94 -5.66 13.26
C LYS A 36 -4.88 -5.33 12.19
N VAL A 37 -3.79 -4.64 12.53
CA VAL A 37 -2.72 -4.35 11.59
C VAL A 37 -2.05 -5.66 11.17
N LYS A 38 -2.03 -5.92 9.86
CA LYS A 38 -1.36 -7.07 9.27
C LYS A 38 0.03 -6.67 8.81
N LEU A 39 1.02 -7.53 9.08
CA LEU A 39 2.42 -7.34 8.72
C LEU A 39 2.94 -8.50 7.87
N LYS A 40 3.77 -8.18 6.87
CA LYS A 40 4.42 -9.18 6.01
C LYS A 40 5.82 -8.74 5.61
N GLN A 41 6.77 -9.68 5.68
CA GLN A 41 8.13 -9.48 5.18
C GLN A 41 8.17 -9.72 3.66
N PHE A 42 8.91 -8.87 2.96
CA PHE A 42 9.22 -8.98 1.55
C PHE A 42 10.73 -8.95 1.36
N LYS A 43 11.25 -9.88 0.54
CA LYS A 43 12.67 -9.93 0.15
C LYS A 43 12.85 -9.39 -1.27
N ASN A 44 14.06 -8.97 -1.61
CA ASN A 44 14.41 -8.44 -2.94
C ASN A 44 13.47 -7.32 -3.41
N THR A 45 13.19 -6.37 -2.51
CA THR A 45 12.32 -5.25 -2.75
C THR A 45 13.06 -3.90 -2.76
N SER A 46 12.33 -2.82 -2.98
CA SER A 46 12.73 -1.41 -2.90
C SER A 46 11.54 -0.61 -2.36
N SER A 47 11.66 0.68 -2.04
CA SER A 47 10.52 1.43 -1.45
C SER A 47 9.30 1.39 -2.39
N THR A 48 9.45 1.81 -3.64
CA THR A 48 8.35 1.79 -4.61
C THR A 48 7.79 0.39 -4.88
N LYS A 49 8.65 -0.63 -4.91
CA LYS A 49 8.20 -2.02 -5.12
C LYS A 49 7.46 -2.54 -3.90
N LEU A 50 7.94 -2.24 -2.69
CA LEU A 50 7.32 -2.64 -1.44
C LEU A 50 5.95 -1.98 -1.25
N GLU A 51 5.83 -0.69 -1.55
CA GLU A 51 4.55 0.03 -1.51
C GLU A 51 3.52 -0.65 -2.41
N LEU A 52 3.89 -0.97 -3.66
CA LEU A 52 3.04 -1.72 -4.60
C LEU A 52 2.68 -3.12 -4.08
N GLN A 53 3.69 -3.89 -3.62
CA GLN A 53 3.48 -5.24 -3.11
C GLN A 53 2.55 -5.25 -1.89
N THR A 54 2.67 -4.24 -1.02
CA THR A 54 1.84 -4.12 0.19
C THR A 54 0.41 -3.79 -0.19
N LEU A 55 0.19 -2.87 -1.14
CA LEU A 55 -1.15 -2.55 -1.63
C LEU A 55 -1.81 -3.74 -2.32
N LEU A 56 -1.10 -4.43 -3.21
CA LEU A 56 -1.61 -5.61 -3.89
C LEU A 56 -1.97 -6.72 -2.89
N TRP A 57 -1.13 -6.93 -1.88
CA TRP A 57 -1.44 -7.89 -0.82
C TRP A 57 -2.70 -7.49 -0.04
N ALA A 58 -2.87 -6.22 0.32
CA ALA A 58 -4.05 -5.76 1.04
C ALA A 58 -5.35 -5.92 0.24
N LEU A 59 -5.29 -5.57 -1.06
CA LEU A 59 -6.44 -5.69 -1.96
C LEU A 59 -6.80 -7.15 -2.26
N ASP A 60 -5.81 -8.03 -2.44
CA ASP A 60 -6.03 -9.48 -2.64
C ASP A 60 -6.75 -10.10 -1.44
N ASP A 61 -6.27 -9.82 -0.23
CA ASP A 61 -6.91 -10.26 1.02
C ASP A 61 -8.37 -9.74 1.13
N VAL A 62 -8.67 -8.53 0.63
CA VAL A 62 -10.03 -7.94 0.68
C VAL A 62 -10.96 -8.52 -0.39
N VAL A 63 -10.47 -8.76 -1.61
CA VAL A 63 -11.24 -9.39 -2.70
C VAL A 63 -11.72 -10.79 -2.26
N LEU A 64 -10.84 -11.57 -1.63
CA LEU A 64 -11.18 -12.90 -1.12
C LEU A 64 -12.33 -12.91 -0.10
N LEU A 65 -12.55 -11.80 0.61
CA LEU A 65 -13.62 -11.67 1.60
C LEU A 65 -14.98 -11.29 0.99
N THR A 66 -15.04 -10.94 -0.30
CA THR A 66 -16.17 -10.18 -0.86
C THR A 66 -16.76 -10.77 -2.14
N ILE A 67 -16.59 -12.08 -2.33
CA ILE A 67 -17.00 -12.87 -3.52
C ILE A 67 -18.45 -12.59 -4.00
N GLU A 68 -19.34 -12.07 -3.16
CA GLU A 68 -20.76 -11.91 -3.47
C GLU A 68 -21.23 -10.51 -3.88
N LYS A 69 -20.43 -9.43 -3.73
CA LYS A 69 -20.89 -8.06 -4.08
C LYS A 69 -19.77 -7.14 -4.59
N PRO A 70 -20.06 -6.25 -5.57
CA PRO A 70 -19.13 -5.19 -5.92
C PRO A 70 -18.87 -4.31 -4.68
N MET A 71 -17.59 -4.17 -4.32
CA MET A 71 -17.15 -3.41 -3.16
C MET A 71 -16.42 -2.15 -3.60
N SER A 72 -16.87 -1.00 -3.07
CA SER A 72 -16.09 0.22 -3.09
C SER A 72 -14.99 0.18 -2.03
N VAL A 73 -13.75 0.43 -2.46
CA VAL A 73 -12.55 0.38 -1.64
C VAL A 73 -11.86 1.73 -1.68
N THR A 74 -11.67 2.36 -0.53
CA THR A 74 -10.87 3.58 -0.39
C THR A 74 -9.51 3.24 0.19
N VAL A 75 -8.46 3.45 -0.59
CA VAL A 75 -7.06 3.22 -0.24
C VAL A 75 -6.41 4.52 0.23
N TYR A 76 -5.77 4.48 1.39
CA TYR A 76 -4.98 5.56 1.98
C TYR A 76 -3.50 5.19 1.94
N SER A 77 -2.71 6.02 1.25
CA SER A 77 -1.25 5.86 1.15
C SER A 77 -0.57 7.22 0.97
N ASP A 78 0.67 7.36 1.41
CA ASP A 78 1.53 8.52 1.14
C ASP A 78 2.43 8.34 -0.11
N SER A 79 2.44 7.13 -0.69
CA SER A 79 3.23 6.79 -1.87
C SER A 79 2.82 7.60 -3.10
N GLN A 80 3.66 8.55 -3.51
CA GLN A 80 3.42 9.32 -4.73
C GLN A 80 3.33 8.43 -5.97
N ASN A 81 4.03 7.30 -5.97
CA ASN A 81 3.92 6.35 -7.07
C ASN A 81 2.50 5.76 -7.15
N ILE A 82 1.93 5.28 -6.03
CA ILE A 82 0.57 4.74 -5.99
C ILE A 82 -0.45 5.81 -6.40
N ILE A 83 -0.36 7.02 -5.82
CA ILE A 83 -1.30 8.11 -6.14
C ILE A 83 -1.28 8.47 -7.63
N GLY A 84 -0.10 8.49 -8.26
CA GLY A 84 0.05 8.86 -9.65
C GLY A 84 -0.22 7.74 -10.68
N LEU A 85 -0.38 6.49 -10.25
CA LEU A 85 -0.51 5.36 -11.19
C LEU A 85 -1.75 5.42 -12.08
N PRO A 86 -2.96 5.73 -11.58
CA PRO A 86 -4.14 5.84 -12.44
C PRO A 86 -3.95 6.82 -13.60
N ALA A 87 -3.39 8.00 -13.32
CA ALA A 87 -3.11 9.02 -14.34
C ALA A 87 -2.03 8.57 -15.37
N ARG A 88 -1.15 7.65 -14.99
CA ARG A 88 -0.06 7.14 -15.85
C ARG A 88 -0.46 5.90 -16.64
N ARG A 89 -1.64 5.32 -16.39
CA ARG A 89 -2.07 4.02 -16.96
C ARG A 89 -1.96 3.96 -18.47
N SER A 90 -2.62 4.88 -19.16
CA SER A 90 -2.65 4.90 -20.64
C SER A 90 -1.25 4.94 -21.24
N GLY A 91 -0.36 5.78 -20.69
CA GLY A 91 1.03 5.88 -21.14
C GLY A 91 1.91 4.68 -20.76
N LEU A 92 1.53 3.89 -19.74
CA LEU A 92 2.20 2.63 -19.42
C LEU A 92 1.76 1.51 -20.36
N GLU A 93 0.45 1.40 -20.63
CA GLU A 93 -0.14 0.40 -21.51
C GLU A 93 0.29 0.60 -22.98
N GLN A 94 0.24 1.83 -23.50
CA GLN A 94 0.65 2.15 -24.88
C GLN A 94 2.12 1.81 -25.16
N ARG A 95 2.97 1.85 -24.13
CA ARG A 95 4.40 1.52 -24.25
C ARG A 95 4.70 0.09 -23.83
N GLU A 96 3.68 -0.74 -23.64
CA GLU A 96 3.79 -2.12 -23.19
C GLU A 96 4.69 -2.23 -21.94
N TYR A 97 4.56 -1.27 -21.03
CA TYR A 97 5.36 -1.17 -19.80
C TYR A 97 6.88 -1.22 -20.03
N CYS A 98 7.35 -0.67 -21.15
CA CYS A 98 8.76 -0.51 -21.48
C CYS A 98 9.21 0.95 -21.35
N ALA A 99 10.48 1.15 -20.97
CA ALA A 99 11.16 2.43 -21.02
C ALA A 99 11.49 2.82 -22.47
N HIS A 100 11.92 4.07 -22.68
CA HIS A 100 12.23 4.59 -24.02
C HIS A 100 13.34 3.78 -24.74
N ASN A 101 14.28 3.22 -23.98
CA ASN A 101 15.33 2.33 -24.50
C ASN A 101 14.84 0.87 -24.73
N LYS A 102 13.52 0.64 -24.80
CA LYS A 102 12.85 -0.66 -24.94
C LYS A 102 13.10 -1.67 -23.82
N LYS A 103 13.76 -1.29 -22.72
CA LYS A 103 13.88 -2.16 -21.55
C LYS A 103 12.57 -2.20 -20.78
N ARG A 104 12.14 -3.38 -20.37
CA ARG A 104 10.96 -3.56 -19.49
C ARG A 104 11.14 -2.77 -18.20
N LEU A 105 10.08 -2.11 -17.72
CA LEU A 105 10.10 -1.41 -16.45
C LEU A 105 10.22 -2.39 -15.28
N ASN A 106 11.02 -2.06 -14.27
CA ASN A 106 11.30 -2.93 -13.11
C ASN A 106 10.05 -3.42 -12.37
N ASN A 107 8.98 -2.61 -12.35
CA ASN A 107 7.74 -2.91 -11.65
C ASN A 107 6.57 -3.18 -12.61
N ALA A 108 6.86 -3.50 -13.88
CA ALA A 108 5.83 -3.67 -14.91
C ALA A 108 4.73 -4.68 -14.50
N GLU A 109 5.13 -5.82 -13.94
CA GLU A 109 4.18 -6.85 -13.48
C GLU A 109 3.27 -6.33 -12.36
N PHE A 110 3.81 -5.58 -11.40
CA PHE A 110 3.00 -5.00 -10.32
C PHE A 110 2.06 -3.91 -10.83
N TYR A 111 2.48 -3.12 -11.82
CA TYR A 111 1.58 -2.15 -12.45
C TYR A 111 0.42 -2.85 -13.17
N GLN A 112 0.69 -3.93 -13.90
CA GLN A 112 -0.35 -4.72 -14.56
C GLN A 112 -1.32 -5.33 -13.55
N GLN A 113 -0.81 -5.97 -12.48
CA GLN A 113 -1.64 -6.53 -11.42
C GLN A 113 -2.50 -5.46 -10.73
N PHE A 114 -1.91 -4.29 -10.46
CA PHE A 114 -2.63 -3.17 -9.86
C PHE A 114 -3.80 -2.73 -10.73
N PHE A 115 -3.57 -2.51 -12.03
CA PHE A 115 -4.65 -2.11 -12.94
C PHE A 115 -5.75 -3.18 -13.05
N ASN A 116 -5.38 -4.45 -13.14
CA ASN A 116 -6.36 -5.55 -13.15
C ASN A 116 -7.23 -5.58 -11.89
N MET A 117 -6.65 -5.31 -10.72
CA MET A 117 -7.41 -5.33 -9.45
C MET A 117 -8.30 -4.10 -9.29
N ILE A 118 -7.83 -2.91 -9.65
CA ILE A 118 -8.68 -1.71 -9.58
C ILE A 118 -9.76 -1.68 -10.66
N ASP A 119 -9.66 -2.48 -11.72
CA ASP A 119 -10.75 -2.65 -12.70
C ASP A 119 -11.87 -3.53 -12.17
N GLN A 120 -11.55 -4.46 -11.26
CA GLN A 120 -12.51 -5.35 -10.62
C GLN A 120 -13.18 -4.74 -9.40
N LEU A 121 -12.61 -3.64 -8.88
CA LEU A 121 -13.05 -2.96 -7.66
C LEU A 121 -13.43 -1.52 -7.97
N GLU A 122 -14.42 -0.96 -7.28
CA GLU A 122 -14.61 0.49 -7.29
C GLU A 122 -13.56 1.12 -6.35
N CYS A 123 -12.33 1.27 -6.83
CA CYS A 123 -11.18 1.67 -6.03
C CYS A 123 -10.93 3.19 -6.09
N HIS A 124 -10.93 3.85 -4.94
CA HIS A 124 -10.57 5.24 -4.76
C HIS A 124 -9.26 5.36 -3.99
N ILE A 125 -8.30 6.13 -4.52
CA ILE A 125 -6.99 6.29 -3.89
C ILE A 125 -6.87 7.71 -3.35
N ILE A 126 -6.65 7.81 -2.04
CA ILE A 126 -6.52 9.06 -1.31
C ILE A 126 -5.10 9.19 -0.79
N LYS A 127 -4.46 10.31 -1.11
CA LYS A 127 -3.15 10.67 -0.58
C LYS A 127 -3.27 11.05 0.89
N VAL A 128 -2.43 10.45 1.72
CA VAL A 128 -2.16 10.92 3.07
C VAL A 128 -0.85 11.69 3.06
N ASP A 129 -0.79 12.81 3.78
CA ASP A 129 0.45 13.54 3.94
C ASP A 129 1.31 12.84 4.99
N GLY A 130 2.50 12.39 4.58
CA GLY A 130 3.48 11.86 5.51
C GLY A 130 3.82 12.90 6.60
N HIS A 131 3.85 12.44 7.85
CA HIS A 131 4.52 13.13 8.96
C HIS A 131 3.92 14.50 9.37
N LYS A 132 2.60 14.57 9.56
CA LYS A 132 1.96 15.74 10.20
C LYS A 132 2.26 15.86 11.71
N PRO A 133 2.46 17.09 12.26
CA PRO A 133 2.52 17.33 13.70
C PRO A 133 1.26 16.83 14.42
N GLY A 134 1.41 16.28 15.63
CA GLY A 134 0.34 15.58 16.35
C GLY A 134 -0.96 16.39 16.54
N HIS A 135 -0.86 17.71 16.73
CA HIS A 135 -2.01 18.59 16.90
C HIS A 135 -2.80 18.85 15.61
N LEU A 136 -2.23 18.55 14.43
CA LEU A 136 -2.87 18.68 13.13
C LEU A 136 -3.41 17.35 12.59
N LYS A 137 -3.19 16.25 13.31
CA LYS A 137 -3.61 14.91 12.86
C LYS A 137 -5.10 14.71 13.03
N ASN A 138 -5.78 14.42 11.92
CA ASN A 138 -7.14 13.89 11.94
C ASN A 138 -7.13 12.36 12.16
N ASP A 139 -8.31 11.74 12.12
CA ASP A 139 -8.44 10.30 12.36
C ASP A 139 -7.75 9.46 11.28
N VAL A 140 -7.78 9.89 10.01
CA VAL A 140 -7.03 9.24 8.92
C VAL A 140 -5.54 9.25 9.22
N ASP A 141 -4.97 10.39 9.65
CA ASP A 141 -3.55 10.51 9.99
C ASP A 141 -3.16 9.63 11.19
N ARG A 142 -4.07 9.48 12.17
CA ARG A 142 -3.87 8.62 13.35
C ARG A 142 -3.89 7.14 13.00
N ILE A 143 -4.84 6.73 12.16
CA ILE A 143 -4.96 5.34 11.69
C ILE A 143 -3.80 4.98 10.76
N PHE A 144 -3.45 5.88 9.83
CA PHE A 144 -2.29 5.68 8.95
C PHE A 144 -0.99 5.53 9.74
N ALA A 145 -0.81 6.28 10.83
CA ALA A 145 0.36 6.15 11.69
C ALA A 145 0.49 4.74 12.32
N LEU A 146 -0.58 3.95 12.41
CA LEU A 146 -0.52 2.58 12.91
C LEU A 146 0.24 1.67 11.94
N VAL A 147 -0.09 1.72 10.64
CA VAL A 147 0.59 0.91 9.62
C VAL A 147 2.04 1.38 9.40
N ASP A 148 2.28 2.69 9.40
CA ASP A 148 3.62 3.27 9.30
C ASP A 148 4.52 2.92 10.49
N LYS A 149 3.99 3.00 11.72
CA LYS A 149 4.74 2.57 12.90
C LYS A 149 4.99 1.06 12.87
N ALA A 150 4.01 0.25 12.47
CA ALA A 150 4.13 -1.20 12.44
C ALA A 150 5.22 -1.67 11.45
N SER A 151 5.22 -1.13 10.23
CA SER A 151 6.20 -1.46 9.19
C SER A 151 7.65 -1.14 9.64
N ARG A 152 7.86 0.06 10.20
CA ARG A 152 9.17 0.52 10.69
C ARG A 152 9.65 -0.26 11.91
N LEU A 153 8.76 -0.56 12.87
CA LEU A 153 9.13 -1.36 14.05
C LEU A 153 9.52 -2.78 13.66
N ALA A 154 8.79 -3.40 12.72
CA ALA A 154 9.12 -4.74 12.22
C ALA A 154 10.50 -4.76 11.55
N LEU A 155 10.80 -3.79 10.69
CA LEU A 155 12.11 -3.69 10.06
C LEU A 155 13.23 -3.47 11.08
N ARG A 156 13.04 -2.56 12.05
CA ARG A 156 14.03 -2.30 13.11
C ARG A 156 14.33 -3.56 13.92
N LYS A 157 13.29 -4.29 14.32
CA LYS A 157 13.43 -5.55 15.06
C LYS A 157 14.20 -6.58 14.25
N PHE A 158 13.90 -6.70 12.95
CA PHE A 158 14.60 -7.61 12.05
C PHE A 158 16.09 -7.23 11.90
N ASN A 159 16.40 -5.95 11.78
CA ASN A 159 17.79 -5.48 11.65
C ASN A 159 18.59 -5.53 12.97
N SER A 160 17.93 -5.71 14.12
CA SER A 160 18.57 -5.87 15.43
C SER A 160 18.77 -7.33 15.84
N MET A 161 18.31 -8.29 15.03
CA MET A 161 18.56 -9.73 15.20
C MET A 161 19.89 -10.10 14.56
#